data_AF-A0A9X9F193-F1
#
_entry.id   AF-A0A9X9F193-F1
#
_cell.length_a   1.000
_cell.length_b   1.000
_cell.length_c   1.000
_cell.angle_alpha   90.00
_cell.angle_beta   90.00
_cell.angle_gamma   90.00
#
_symmetry.space_group_name_H-M   'P 1'
#
loop_
_entity.id
_entity.type
_entity.pdbx_description
1 polymer ?
#
loop_
_entity_poly.entity_id
_entity_poly.type
_entity_poly.pdbx_seq_one_letter_code
_entity_poly.pdbx_strand_id
1 'polypeptide(L)'
;SESLNTAKPYVDCVFPYIRINIALDELGGLGTTITIRKNADYLRASKERMLSTNQASKEMLNFLAAAVKAKMNILVAGATGTGKSEFMKYLASHIPKGKKKERTLVVEDNPELYLHRIFPEHHFVPMQCRASEVEENAIDFDRLLTNALRQGPKRLIVGESRGKEALKMINFFQTGHPGFTSVHARSAKEAVRRLMLMCLQSGANIDAQYLYELISQTFDVIVFLEKKDDGNRYITEMI
;
A
#
# COMPACT_ATOMS: atom_id res chain seq x y z
N SER A 1 10.95 21.38 7.68
CA SER A 1 10.61 21.57 6.26
C SER A 1 11.85 21.21 5.47
N GLU A 2 11.69 20.49 4.36
CA GLU A 2 12.83 20.26 3.45
C GLU A 2 13.17 21.57 2.72
N SER A 3 14.47 21.81 2.51
CA SER A 3 14.97 23.01 1.85
C SER A 3 15.29 22.71 0.38
N LEU A 4 14.93 23.63 -0.52
CA LEU A 4 15.28 23.59 -1.95
C LEU A 4 16.30 24.69 -2.23
N ASN A 5 17.50 24.31 -2.67
CA ASN A 5 18.60 25.24 -2.99
C ASN A 5 19.61 24.53 -3.89
N THR A 6 20.66 25.22 -4.32
CA THR A 6 21.67 24.66 -5.23
C THR A 6 22.44 23.45 -4.66
N ALA A 7 22.56 23.33 -3.33
CA ALA A 7 23.17 22.16 -2.68
C ALA A 7 22.18 20.97 -2.54
N LYS A 8 20.87 21.25 -2.57
CA LYS A 8 19.79 20.26 -2.60
C LYS A 8 18.84 20.57 -3.76
N PRO A 9 19.24 20.25 -5.00
CA PRO A 9 18.57 20.75 -6.20
C PRO A 9 17.26 20.01 -6.53
N TYR A 10 16.72 19.22 -5.60
CA TYR A 10 15.38 18.64 -5.73
C TYR A 10 14.66 18.55 -4.39
N VAL A 11 13.33 18.54 -4.43
CA VAL A 11 12.47 18.33 -3.26
C VAL A 11 11.19 17.60 -3.66
N ASP A 12 10.76 16.69 -2.80
CA ASP A 12 9.44 16.05 -2.88
C ASP A 12 8.56 16.60 -1.75
N CYS A 13 7.40 17.14 -2.10
CA CYS A 13 6.49 17.70 -1.12
C CYS A 13 5.05 17.22 -1.33
N VAL A 14 4.33 17.09 -0.22
CA VAL A 14 2.93 16.69 -0.20
C VAL A 14 2.12 17.84 0.36
N PHE A 15 1.33 18.47 -0.50
CA PHE A 15 0.23 19.33 -0.08
C PHE A 15 -1.01 18.47 0.08
N PRO A 16 -2.03 18.87 0.86
CA PRO A 16 -3.32 18.17 0.87
C PRO A 16 -3.71 17.68 -0.55
N TYR A 17 -3.59 16.33 -0.70
CA TYR A 17 -3.75 15.37 -1.84
C TYR A 17 -2.92 15.54 -3.13
N ILE A 18 -1.89 16.38 -3.10
CA ILE A 18 -1.06 16.70 -4.27
C ILE A 18 0.40 16.45 -3.92
N ARG A 19 1.05 15.54 -4.65
CA ARG A 19 2.51 15.40 -4.63
C ARG A 19 3.13 16.32 -5.66
N ILE A 20 4.13 17.07 -5.26
CA ILE A 20 4.89 17.95 -6.13
C ILE A 20 6.36 17.56 -5.99
N ASN A 21 6.97 17.17 -7.10
CA ASN A 21 8.41 17.05 -7.23
C ASN A 21 8.92 18.29 -7.96
N ILE A 22 9.94 18.94 -7.39
CA ILE A 22 10.63 20.07 -8.01
C ILE A 22 12.09 19.67 -8.17
N ALA A 23 12.64 19.85 -9.36
CA ALA A 23 14.06 19.65 -9.64
C ALA A 23 14.60 20.90 -10.34
N LEU A 24 15.64 21.51 -9.77
CA LEU A 24 16.30 22.69 -10.31
C LEU A 24 17.15 22.35 -11.54
N ASP A 25 17.57 23.39 -12.26
CA ASP A 25 18.31 23.27 -13.53
C ASP A 25 19.62 22.46 -13.40
N GLU A 26 20.26 22.51 -12.22
CA GLU A 26 21.52 21.82 -11.94
C GLU A 26 21.45 20.29 -12.12
N LEU A 27 20.25 19.69 -12.14
CA LEU A 27 20.07 18.25 -12.33
C LEU A 27 19.88 17.83 -13.80
N GLY A 28 19.42 18.73 -14.68
CA GLY A 28 18.86 18.32 -15.97
C GLY A 28 19.11 19.26 -17.15
N GLY A 29 19.59 20.49 -16.92
CA GLY A 29 19.92 21.45 -17.98
C GLY A 29 18.72 21.91 -18.84
N LEU A 30 17.49 21.69 -18.37
CA LEU A 30 16.24 22.05 -19.04
C LEU A 30 15.53 23.24 -18.35
N GLY A 31 16.19 23.87 -17.38
CA GLY A 31 15.58 24.75 -16.39
C GLY A 31 14.97 23.97 -15.22
N THR A 32 14.36 24.72 -14.28
CA THR A 32 13.60 24.12 -13.17
C THR A 32 12.37 23.38 -13.67
N THR A 33 12.26 22.10 -13.33
CA THR A 33 11.11 21.24 -13.65
C THR A 33 10.22 21.04 -12.43
N ILE A 34 8.91 21.01 -12.66
CA ILE A 34 7.90 20.78 -11.62
C ILE A 34 6.94 19.69 -12.10
N THR A 35 6.89 18.57 -11.38
CA THR A 35 5.96 17.46 -11.65
C THR A 35 4.90 17.40 -10.57
N ILE A 36 3.63 17.54 -10.96
CA ILE A 36 2.48 17.50 -10.04
C ILE A 36 1.69 16.21 -10.25
N ARG A 37 1.56 15.41 -9.19
CA ARG A 37 0.71 14.21 -9.15
C ARG A 37 -0.41 14.39 -8.14
N LYS A 38 -1.65 14.50 -8.64
CA LYS A 38 -2.86 14.53 -7.82
C LYS A 38 -3.32 13.10 -7.53
N ASN A 39 -3.43 12.75 -6.25
CA ASN A 39 -4.05 11.49 -5.84
C ASN A 39 -5.55 11.70 -5.65
N ALA A 40 -6.36 10.76 -6.11
CA ALA A 40 -7.81 10.81 -5.90
C ALA A 40 -8.13 10.55 -4.43
N ASP A 41 -8.88 11.45 -3.80
CA ASP A 41 -9.43 11.32 -2.45
C ASP A 41 -10.89 10.83 -2.47
N TYR A 42 -11.27 10.16 -3.56
CA TYR A 42 -12.53 9.45 -3.76
C TYR A 42 -12.25 8.08 -4.40
N LEU A 43 -13.22 7.16 -4.29
CA LEU A 43 -13.15 5.84 -4.91
C LEU A 43 -13.58 5.94 -6.39
N ARG A 44 -12.70 5.54 -7.31
CA ARG A 44 -12.94 5.43 -8.75
C ARG A 44 -13.31 4.02 -9.18
N ALA A 45 -12.82 3.01 -8.47
CA ALA A 45 -13.18 1.62 -8.72
C ALA A 45 -14.63 1.38 -8.25
N SER A 46 -15.50 0.91 -9.15
CA SER A 46 -16.84 0.48 -8.80
C SER A 46 -17.06 -0.96 -9.24
N LYS A 47 -17.87 -1.70 -8.47
CA LYS A 47 -18.22 -3.09 -8.79
C LYS A 47 -18.90 -3.15 -10.15
N GLU A 48 -19.79 -2.21 -10.42
CA GLU A 48 -20.57 -2.11 -11.66
C GLU A 48 -19.64 -1.93 -12.86
N ARG A 49 -18.64 -1.04 -12.75
CA ARG A 49 -17.65 -0.83 -13.82
C ARG A 49 -16.77 -2.06 -14.02
N MET A 50 -16.29 -2.68 -12.94
CA MET A 50 -15.43 -3.85 -13.05
C MET A 50 -16.15 -5.01 -13.75
N LEU A 51 -17.44 -5.20 -13.46
CA LEU A 51 -18.27 -6.20 -14.12
C LEU A 51 -18.56 -5.84 -15.59
N SER A 52 -18.97 -4.60 -15.87
CA SER A 52 -19.36 -4.21 -17.24
C SER A 52 -18.18 -4.16 -18.22
N THR A 53 -16.96 -4.02 -17.71
CA THR A 53 -15.72 -4.02 -18.51
C THR A 53 -14.91 -5.31 -18.38
N ASN A 54 -15.48 -6.35 -17.74
CA ASN A 54 -14.85 -7.65 -17.51
C ASN A 54 -13.48 -7.58 -16.80
N GLN A 55 -13.25 -6.54 -15.99
CA GLN A 55 -12.01 -6.39 -15.19
C GLN A 55 -11.87 -7.48 -14.11
N ALA A 56 -13.00 -7.98 -13.62
CA ALA A 56 -13.08 -9.09 -12.69
C ALA A 56 -14.44 -9.77 -12.81
N SER A 57 -14.51 -11.08 -12.53
CA SER A 57 -15.78 -11.79 -12.48
C SER A 57 -16.56 -11.45 -11.19
N LYS A 58 -17.87 -11.73 -11.19
CA LYS A 58 -18.72 -11.54 -10.00
C LYS A 58 -18.26 -12.42 -8.83
N GLU A 59 -17.81 -13.63 -9.14
CA GLU A 59 -17.31 -14.62 -8.19
C GLU A 59 -16.04 -14.11 -7.52
N MET A 60 -15.07 -13.60 -8.30
CA MET A 60 -13.85 -12.99 -7.77
C MET A 60 -14.16 -11.84 -6.81
N LEU A 61 -15.02 -10.91 -7.22
CA LEU A 61 -15.37 -9.75 -6.41
C LEU A 61 -16.13 -10.13 -5.12
N ASN A 62 -17.01 -11.12 -5.21
CA ASN A 62 -17.74 -11.63 -4.04
C ASN A 62 -16.80 -12.37 -3.08
N PHE A 63 -15.88 -13.19 -3.61
CA PHE A 63 -14.86 -13.87 -2.82
C PHE A 63 -13.98 -12.87 -2.07
N LEU A 64 -13.45 -11.87 -2.75
CA LEU A 64 -12.60 -10.84 -2.12
C LEU A 64 -13.36 -10.02 -1.06
N ALA A 65 -14.61 -9.68 -1.32
CA ALA A 65 -15.45 -9.01 -0.32
C ALA A 65 -15.68 -9.90 0.92
N ALA A 66 -15.84 -11.21 0.73
CA ALA A 66 -15.95 -12.18 1.82
C ALA A 66 -14.62 -12.34 2.56
N ALA A 67 -13.50 -12.46 1.84
CA ALA A 67 -12.15 -12.56 2.39
C ALA A 67 -11.81 -11.36 3.28
N VAL A 68 -12.13 -10.13 2.84
CA VAL A 68 -11.98 -8.93 3.67
C VAL A 68 -12.82 -9.07 4.95
N LYS A 69 -14.09 -9.45 4.87
CA LYS A 69 -14.95 -9.60 6.06
C LYS A 69 -14.48 -10.72 7.00
N ALA A 70 -13.92 -11.79 6.46
CA ALA A 70 -13.32 -12.90 7.17
C ALA A 70 -11.94 -12.57 7.77
N LYS A 71 -11.43 -11.36 7.52
CA LYS A 71 -10.12 -10.87 7.98
C LYS A 71 -8.94 -11.66 7.41
N MET A 72 -9.06 -12.12 6.18
CA MET A 72 -7.94 -12.71 5.44
C MET A 72 -6.91 -11.64 5.09
N ASN A 73 -5.64 -12.03 5.10
CA ASN A 73 -4.50 -11.24 4.68
C ASN A 73 -4.39 -11.25 3.16
N ILE A 74 -4.50 -10.07 2.54
CA ILE A 74 -4.51 -9.94 1.08
C ILE A 74 -3.26 -9.19 0.60
N LEU A 75 -2.53 -9.77 -0.34
CA LEU A 75 -1.43 -9.12 -1.04
C LEU A 75 -1.91 -8.63 -2.42
N VAL A 76 -1.88 -7.33 -2.65
CA VAL A 76 -2.21 -6.74 -3.96
C VAL A 76 -0.93 -6.48 -4.74
N ALA A 77 -0.71 -7.24 -5.80
CA ALA A 77 0.49 -7.17 -6.64
C ALA A 77 0.19 -6.51 -8.00
N GLY A 78 1.21 -5.89 -8.60
CA GLY A 78 1.08 -5.29 -9.93
C GLY A 78 2.16 -4.26 -10.24
N ALA A 79 2.36 -3.96 -11.53
CA ALA A 79 3.28 -2.93 -11.97
C ALA A 79 2.83 -1.51 -11.56
N THR A 80 3.67 -0.52 -11.83
CA THR A 80 3.30 0.89 -11.63
C THR A 80 2.11 1.26 -12.51
N GLY A 81 1.11 1.94 -11.93
CA GLY A 81 -0.07 2.40 -12.69
C GLY A 81 -1.14 1.36 -12.97
N THR A 82 -1.02 0.12 -12.46
CA THR A 82 -2.04 -0.94 -12.62
C THR A 82 -3.22 -0.80 -11.67
N GLY A 83 -3.24 0.22 -10.80
CA GLY A 83 -4.39 0.55 -9.96
C GLY A 83 -4.40 -0.08 -8.57
N LYS A 84 -3.26 -0.61 -8.07
CA LYS A 84 -3.16 -1.23 -6.74
C LYS A 84 -3.79 -0.40 -5.61
N SER A 85 -3.40 0.86 -5.45
CA SER A 85 -3.94 1.74 -4.40
C SER A 85 -5.45 1.94 -4.55
N GLU A 86 -5.96 1.98 -5.79
CA GLU A 86 -7.39 2.10 -6.06
C GLU A 86 -8.15 0.82 -5.67
N PHE A 87 -7.57 -0.34 -6.00
CA PHE A 87 -8.12 -1.63 -5.63
C PHE A 87 -8.09 -1.85 -4.11
N MET A 88 -7.05 -1.39 -3.42
CA MET A 88 -7.01 -1.39 -1.95
C MET A 88 -8.12 -0.53 -1.34
N LYS A 89 -8.48 0.61 -1.93
CA LYS A 89 -9.65 1.39 -1.49
C LYS A 89 -10.94 0.60 -1.67
N TYR A 90 -11.08 -0.10 -2.80
CA TYR A 90 -12.22 -0.99 -3.04
C TYR A 90 -12.30 -2.11 -1.99
N LEU A 91 -11.20 -2.81 -1.69
CA LEU A 91 -11.14 -3.81 -0.62
C LEU A 91 -11.49 -3.20 0.74
N ALA A 92 -10.93 -2.03 1.06
CA ALA A 92 -11.21 -1.34 2.32
C ALA A 92 -12.69 -0.97 2.50
N SER A 93 -13.42 -0.69 1.42
CA SER A 93 -14.87 -0.44 1.47
C SER A 93 -15.68 -1.63 2.01
N HIS A 94 -15.11 -2.85 1.98
CA HIS A 94 -15.74 -4.06 2.51
C HIS A 94 -15.41 -4.36 3.97
N ILE A 95 -14.53 -3.59 4.61
CA ILE A 95 -14.26 -3.70 6.05
C ILE A 95 -15.56 -3.37 6.83
N PRO A 96 -15.92 -4.09 7.89
CA PRO A 96 -17.10 -3.77 8.69
C PRO A 96 -17.14 -2.30 9.17
N LYS A 97 -18.34 -1.71 9.15
CA LYS A 97 -18.62 -0.32 9.51
C LYS A 97 -19.68 -0.17 10.61
N GLY A 98 -19.94 1.06 11.04
CA GLY A 98 -20.97 1.34 12.05
C GLY A 98 -20.64 0.70 13.40
N LYS A 99 -21.59 -0.02 14.01
CA LYS A 99 -21.41 -0.67 15.33
C LYS A 99 -20.35 -1.76 15.35
N LYS A 100 -20.03 -2.35 14.19
CA LYS A 100 -18.99 -3.39 14.04
C LYS A 100 -17.68 -2.83 13.50
N LYS A 101 -17.51 -1.49 13.48
CA LYS A 101 -16.34 -0.86 12.88
C LYS A 101 -15.05 -1.35 13.51
N GLU A 102 -14.11 -1.72 12.65
CA GLU A 102 -12.80 -2.19 13.05
C GLU A 102 -11.82 -1.02 13.04
N ARG A 103 -11.12 -0.78 14.18
CA ARG A 103 -10.04 0.20 14.22
C ARG A 103 -8.92 -0.28 13.28
N THR A 104 -8.79 0.38 12.15
CA THR A 104 -7.89 -0.03 11.07
C THR A 104 -6.83 1.05 10.90
N LEU A 105 -5.58 0.70 11.17
CA LEU A 105 -4.46 1.61 10.95
C LEU A 105 -4.07 1.56 9.48
N VAL A 106 -3.84 2.73 8.88
CA VAL A 106 -3.46 2.87 7.48
C VAL A 106 -2.08 3.52 7.46
N VAL A 107 -1.04 2.73 7.22
CA VAL A 107 0.35 3.16 7.25
C VAL A 107 0.83 3.37 5.82
N GLU A 108 1.25 4.58 5.51
CA GLU A 108 1.72 4.96 4.17
C GLU A 108 3.04 5.73 4.29
N ASP A 109 3.90 5.64 3.27
CA ASP A 109 5.03 6.55 3.15
C ASP A 109 4.50 7.98 2.94
N ASN A 110 3.75 8.12 1.85
CA ASN A 110 3.05 9.34 1.48
C ASN A 110 1.56 9.01 1.28
N PRO A 111 0.62 9.76 1.86
CA PRO A 111 -0.81 9.43 1.76
C PRO A 111 -1.33 9.31 0.31
N GLU A 112 -1.95 8.18 -0.03
CA GLU A 112 -2.64 7.95 -1.30
C GLU A 112 -4.06 7.39 -1.10
N LEU A 113 -4.27 6.63 -0.03
CA LEU A 113 -5.51 5.89 0.17
C LEU A 113 -6.64 6.77 0.71
N TYR A 114 -6.34 7.73 1.60
CA TYR A 114 -7.31 8.67 2.19
C TYR A 114 -8.60 8.02 2.73
N LEU A 115 -8.54 6.77 3.20
CA LEU A 115 -9.73 5.96 3.52
C LEU A 115 -10.64 6.62 4.56
N HIS A 116 -10.07 7.32 5.54
CA HIS A 116 -10.80 8.06 6.56
C HIS A 116 -11.68 9.19 6.00
N ARG A 117 -11.34 9.73 4.82
CA ARG A 117 -12.14 10.75 4.12
C ARG A 117 -13.18 10.11 3.21
N ILE A 118 -12.77 9.07 2.48
CA ILE A 118 -13.62 8.37 1.51
C ILE A 118 -14.76 7.62 2.22
N PHE A 119 -14.47 7.05 3.39
CA PHE A 119 -15.37 6.17 4.14
C PHE A 119 -15.49 6.62 5.61
N PRO A 120 -16.14 7.79 5.87
CA PRO A 120 -16.21 8.38 7.22
C PRO A 120 -16.98 7.50 8.23
N GLU A 121 -17.75 6.52 7.77
CA GLU A 121 -18.51 5.59 8.60
C GLU A 121 -17.68 4.38 9.10
N HIS A 122 -16.43 4.26 8.63
CA HIS A 122 -15.44 3.30 9.09
C HIS A 122 -14.51 3.92 10.14
N HIS A 123 -13.66 3.12 10.78
CA HIS A 123 -12.68 3.59 11.78
C HIS A 123 -11.25 3.49 11.23
N PHE A 124 -10.97 4.23 10.16
CA PHE A 124 -9.63 4.33 9.58
C PHE A 124 -8.79 5.39 10.30
N VAL A 125 -7.57 5.02 10.71
CA VAL A 125 -6.63 5.91 11.37
C VAL A 125 -5.39 6.02 10.48
N PRO A 126 -5.19 7.16 9.79
CA PRO A 126 -4.03 7.36 8.94
C PRO A 126 -2.76 7.55 9.77
N MET A 127 -1.67 6.95 9.31
CA MET A 127 -0.32 7.08 9.83
C MET A 127 0.61 7.26 8.63
N GLN A 128 1.45 8.29 8.66
CA GLN A 128 2.32 8.61 7.52
C GLN A 128 3.77 8.71 7.95
N CYS A 129 4.67 8.31 7.04
CA CYS A 129 6.08 8.57 7.23
C CYS A 129 6.35 10.08 7.18
N ARG A 130 7.45 10.48 7.78
CA ARG A 130 7.91 11.88 7.79
C ARG A 130 9.41 11.88 7.63
N ALA A 131 9.89 12.29 6.47
CA ALA A 131 11.31 12.56 6.27
C ALA A 131 11.79 13.69 7.19
N SER A 132 13.05 13.62 7.60
CA SER A 132 13.73 14.67 8.34
C SER A 132 15.21 14.64 8.02
N GLU A 133 15.85 15.81 7.97
CA GLU A 133 17.31 15.91 7.81
C GLU A 133 18.06 15.37 9.03
N VAL A 134 17.40 15.40 10.20
CA VAL A 134 17.91 14.78 11.43
C VAL A 134 17.30 13.40 11.52
N GLU A 135 18.12 12.36 11.40
CA GLU A 135 17.68 10.97 11.39
C GLU A 135 16.79 10.62 12.59
N GLU A 136 17.12 11.12 13.78
CA GLU A 136 16.34 10.91 15.00
C GLU A 136 14.91 11.47 14.91
N ASN A 137 14.68 12.47 14.08
CA ASN A 137 13.38 13.11 13.85
C ASN A 137 12.60 12.49 12.68
N ALA A 138 13.24 11.65 11.87
CA ALA A 138 12.58 10.93 10.79
C ALA A 138 11.60 9.90 11.37
N ILE A 139 10.45 9.75 10.74
CA ILE A 139 9.45 8.73 11.08
C ILE A 139 9.33 7.83 9.86
N ASP A 140 9.87 6.62 9.96
CA ASP A 140 9.81 5.61 8.91
C ASP A 140 8.73 4.55 9.24
N PHE A 141 8.52 3.62 8.31
CA PHE A 141 7.60 2.50 8.51
C PHE A 141 7.93 1.70 9.77
N ASP A 142 9.21 1.54 10.09
CA ASP A 142 9.65 0.79 11.26
C ASP A 142 9.10 1.38 12.56
N ARG A 143 9.27 2.70 12.73
CA ARG A 143 8.72 3.46 13.86
C ARG A 143 7.20 3.45 13.88
N LEU A 144 6.55 3.61 12.72
CA LEU A 144 5.08 3.59 12.61
C LEU A 144 4.49 2.24 12.99
N LEU A 145 5.04 1.13 12.47
CA LEU A 145 4.59 -0.23 12.77
C LEU A 145 4.83 -0.60 14.24
N THR A 146 5.94 -0.14 14.82
CA THR A 146 6.21 -0.31 16.26
C THR A 146 5.18 0.44 17.11
N ASN A 147 4.85 1.67 16.74
CA ASN A 147 3.82 2.45 17.43
C ASN A 147 2.41 1.85 17.23
N ALA A 148 2.13 1.30 16.05
CA ALA A 148 0.84 0.72 15.69
C ALA A 148 0.40 -0.40 16.67
N LEU A 149 1.33 -1.24 17.13
CA LEU A 149 1.04 -2.30 18.10
C LEU A 149 0.47 -1.77 19.43
N ARG A 150 0.78 -0.53 19.81
CA ARG A 150 0.31 0.10 21.04
C ARG A 150 -1.07 0.76 20.91
N GLN A 151 -1.66 0.76 19.72
CA GLN A 151 -2.92 1.46 19.44
C GLN A 151 -4.16 0.55 19.44
N GLY A 152 -4.02 -0.70 19.87
CA GLY A 152 -5.09 -1.71 19.84
C GLY A 152 -5.77 -1.87 18.47
N PRO A 153 -5.00 -1.99 17.36
CA PRO A 153 -5.59 -2.15 16.05
C PRO A 153 -6.37 -3.46 15.94
N LYS A 154 -7.41 -3.46 15.10
CA LYS A 154 -8.07 -4.69 14.65
C LYS A 154 -7.61 -5.10 13.26
N ARG A 155 -7.05 -4.17 12.50
CA ARG A 155 -6.44 -4.39 11.19
C ARG A 155 -5.29 -3.43 10.92
N LEU A 156 -4.39 -3.83 10.03
CA LEU A 156 -3.32 -2.99 9.48
C LEU A 156 -3.38 -2.98 7.95
N ILE A 157 -3.46 -1.80 7.37
CA ILE A 157 -3.28 -1.58 5.93
C ILE A 157 -1.92 -0.90 5.76
N VAL A 158 -1.04 -1.49 4.98
CA VAL A 158 0.21 -0.85 4.55
C VAL A 158 0.06 -0.46 3.09
N GLY A 159 0.08 0.82 2.76
CA GLY A 159 -0.25 1.29 1.41
C GLY A 159 0.59 0.63 0.32
N GLU A 160 1.90 0.52 0.56
CA GLU A 160 2.81 -0.22 -0.29
C GLU A 160 4.04 -0.64 0.51
N SER A 161 4.46 -1.90 0.37
CA SER A 161 5.74 -2.37 0.88
C SER A 161 6.80 -2.28 -0.22
N ARG A 162 7.94 -1.69 0.13
CA ARG A 162 9.04 -1.35 -0.78
C ARG A 162 10.41 -1.84 -0.30
N GLY A 163 10.57 -2.22 0.97
CA GLY A 163 11.87 -2.60 1.49
C GLY A 163 11.85 -3.24 2.88
N LYS A 164 12.83 -2.86 3.70
CA LYS A 164 13.14 -3.50 5.00
C LYS A 164 11.95 -3.62 5.97
N GLU A 165 10.91 -2.80 5.81
CA GLU A 165 9.70 -2.85 6.63
C GLU A 165 8.86 -4.12 6.40
N ALA A 166 9.05 -4.84 5.30
CA ALA A 166 8.27 -6.01 4.93
C ALA A 166 8.27 -7.09 6.03
N LEU A 167 9.43 -7.37 6.62
CA LEU A 167 9.54 -8.37 7.69
C LEU A 167 8.75 -7.96 8.94
N LYS A 168 8.82 -6.68 9.32
CA LYS A 168 8.06 -6.16 10.47
C LYS A 168 6.55 -6.19 10.20
N MET A 169 6.11 -5.85 8.99
CA MET A 169 4.72 -5.97 8.57
C MET A 169 4.24 -7.44 8.61
N ILE A 170 5.03 -8.38 8.09
CA ILE A 170 4.71 -9.81 8.14
C ILE A 170 4.56 -10.28 9.58
N ASN A 171 5.51 -9.94 10.45
CA ASN A 171 5.42 -10.25 11.88
C ASN A 171 4.17 -9.62 12.52
N PHE A 172 3.81 -8.40 12.12
CA PHE A 172 2.60 -7.75 12.60
C PHE A 172 1.34 -8.57 12.24
N PHE A 173 1.22 -9.03 10.99
CA PHE A 173 0.11 -9.88 10.55
C PHE A 173 0.06 -11.20 11.34
N GLN A 174 1.22 -11.82 11.59
CA GLN A 174 1.33 -13.06 12.37
C GLN A 174 0.92 -12.90 13.85
N THR A 175 0.98 -11.71 14.42
CA THR A 175 0.53 -11.44 15.81
C THR A 175 -0.99 -11.28 15.96
N GLY A 176 -1.78 -11.72 14.97
CA GLY A 176 -3.24 -11.66 15.02
C GLY A 176 -3.85 -10.32 14.60
N HIS A 177 -3.11 -9.53 13.82
CA HIS A 177 -3.57 -8.25 13.30
C HIS A 177 -3.63 -8.25 11.77
N PRO A 178 -4.70 -8.80 11.19
CA PRO A 178 -4.76 -9.03 9.75
C PRO A 178 -4.93 -7.75 8.94
N GLY A 179 -4.73 -7.83 7.63
CA GLY A 179 -5.08 -6.75 6.74
C GLY A 179 -4.56 -6.94 5.33
N PHE A 180 -4.08 -5.88 4.70
CA PHE A 180 -3.61 -5.99 3.34
C PHE A 180 -2.56 -4.96 3.00
N THR A 181 -1.73 -5.30 2.04
CA THR A 181 -0.66 -4.46 1.52
C THR A 181 -0.59 -4.54 0.02
N SER A 182 0.18 -3.65 -0.60
CA SER A 182 0.51 -3.78 -2.02
C SER A 182 2.02 -3.89 -2.26
N VAL A 183 2.37 -4.53 -3.37
CA VAL A 183 3.76 -4.68 -3.79
C VAL A 183 3.88 -4.53 -5.31
N HIS A 184 5.01 -3.97 -5.75
CA HIS A 184 5.38 -3.99 -7.16
C HIS A 184 5.98 -5.34 -7.56
N ALA A 185 5.32 -6.01 -8.50
CA ALA A 185 5.72 -7.30 -9.07
C ALA A 185 5.14 -7.44 -10.50
N ARG A 186 5.61 -8.43 -11.26
CA ARG A 186 5.11 -8.75 -12.62
C ARG A 186 4.29 -10.05 -12.69
N SER A 187 4.04 -10.70 -11.55
CA SER A 187 3.08 -11.80 -11.38
C SER A 187 2.77 -11.97 -9.89
N ALA A 188 1.77 -12.78 -9.53
CA ALA A 188 1.50 -13.12 -8.14
C ALA A 188 2.66 -13.94 -7.52
N LYS A 189 3.26 -14.85 -8.29
CA LYS A 189 4.42 -15.64 -7.84
C LYS A 189 5.66 -14.77 -7.62
N GLU A 190 5.91 -13.79 -8.48
CA GLU A 190 7.01 -12.85 -8.28
C GLU A 190 6.80 -11.96 -7.05
N ALA A 191 5.56 -11.63 -6.72
CA ALA A 191 5.23 -10.84 -5.52
C ALA A 191 5.79 -11.47 -4.24
N VAL A 192 5.71 -12.80 -4.11
CA VAL A 192 6.31 -13.56 -3.01
C VAL A 192 7.83 -13.39 -2.98
N ARG A 193 8.51 -13.55 -4.14
CA ARG A 193 9.97 -13.37 -4.23
C ARG A 193 10.39 -11.94 -3.89
N ARG A 194 9.61 -10.95 -4.30
CA ARG A 194 9.85 -9.53 -3.99
C ARG A 194 9.76 -9.28 -2.49
N LEU A 195 8.73 -9.82 -1.82
CA LEU A 195 8.62 -9.74 -0.36
C LEU A 195 9.79 -10.43 0.35
N MET A 196 10.23 -11.61 -0.12
CA MET A 196 11.42 -12.26 0.44
C MET A 196 12.65 -11.34 0.37
N LEU A 197 12.92 -10.76 -0.79
CA LEU A 197 14.04 -9.83 -0.97
C LEU A 197 13.92 -8.61 -0.04
N MET A 198 12.73 -8.05 0.09
CA MET A 198 12.45 -6.92 1.00
C MET A 198 12.70 -7.29 2.47
N CYS A 199 12.30 -8.49 2.89
CA CYS A 199 12.59 -8.97 4.24
C CYS A 199 14.09 -9.15 4.49
N LEU A 200 14.85 -9.65 3.52
CA LEU A 200 16.31 -9.80 3.65
C LEU A 200 17.03 -8.45 3.78
N GLN A 201 16.47 -7.37 3.24
CA GLN A 201 17.01 -6.00 3.42
C GLN A 201 16.92 -5.50 4.86
N SER A 202 16.17 -6.16 5.74
CA SER A 202 16.17 -5.84 7.17
C SER A 202 17.49 -6.18 7.87
N GLY A 203 18.37 -6.96 7.23
CA GLY A 203 19.60 -7.47 7.81
C GLY A 203 19.39 -8.68 8.73
N ALA A 204 18.16 -9.18 8.86
CA ALA A 204 17.89 -10.39 9.60
C ALA A 204 18.52 -11.61 8.90
N ASN A 205 19.29 -12.39 9.66
CA ASN A 205 19.86 -13.65 9.17
C ASN A 205 18.80 -14.76 9.27
N ILE A 206 17.93 -14.83 8.26
CA ILE A 206 16.81 -15.77 8.21
C ILE A 206 17.00 -16.67 6.99
N ASP A 207 16.80 -17.97 7.19
CA ASP A 207 16.83 -18.95 6.12
C ASP A 207 15.73 -18.67 5.06
N ALA A 208 16.08 -18.83 3.78
CA ALA A 208 15.18 -18.50 2.68
C ALA A 208 13.94 -19.38 2.63
N GLN A 209 14.06 -20.67 3.01
CA GLN A 209 12.93 -21.59 3.06
C GLN A 209 11.98 -21.20 4.19
N TYR A 210 12.51 -20.88 5.38
CA TYR A 210 11.69 -20.38 6.48
C TYR A 210 10.95 -19.09 6.11
N LEU A 211 11.63 -18.16 5.43
CA LEU A 211 11.01 -16.90 5.00
C LEU A 211 9.90 -17.13 3.97
N TYR A 212 10.11 -18.07 3.04
CA TYR A 212 9.08 -18.46 2.07
C TYR A 212 7.84 -19.05 2.78
N GLU A 213 8.05 -19.95 3.75
CA GLU A 213 6.97 -20.53 4.55
C GLU A 213 6.23 -19.46 5.35
N LEU A 214 6.97 -18.54 6.00
CA LEU A 214 6.41 -17.42 6.74
C LEU A 214 5.52 -16.55 5.86
N ILE A 215 5.97 -16.17 4.66
CA ILE A 215 5.17 -15.37 3.73
C ILE A 215 3.94 -16.15 3.26
N SER A 216 4.10 -17.43 2.94
CA SER A 216 3.02 -18.30 2.47
C SER A 216 1.93 -18.51 3.52
N GLN A 217 2.30 -18.56 4.81
CA GLN A 217 1.37 -18.63 5.94
C GLN A 217 0.78 -17.27 6.30
N THR A 218 1.41 -16.18 5.86
CA THR A 218 0.97 -14.83 6.20
C THR A 218 -0.14 -14.35 5.28
N PHE A 219 -0.04 -14.59 3.97
CA PHE A 219 -1.01 -14.10 3.01
C PHE A 219 -1.94 -15.22 2.55
N ASP A 220 -3.23 -15.06 2.82
CA ASP A 220 -4.24 -16.04 2.43
C ASP A 220 -4.66 -15.88 0.95
N VAL A 221 -4.50 -14.68 0.39
CA VAL A 221 -4.85 -14.37 -1.00
C VAL A 221 -3.82 -13.43 -1.61
N ILE A 222 -3.36 -13.72 -2.82
CA ILE A 222 -2.56 -12.81 -3.64
C ILE A 222 -3.35 -12.46 -4.89
N VAL A 223 -3.62 -11.17 -5.08
CA VAL A 223 -4.32 -10.64 -6.26
C VAL A 223 -3.31 -9.91 -7.14
N PHE A 224 -3.18 -10.30 -8.40
CA PHE A 224 -2.34 -9.63 -9.36
C PHE A 224 -3.15 -8.79 -10.34
N LEU A 225 -2.76 -7.51 -10.48
CA LEU A 225 -3.41 -6.53 -11.33
C LEU A 225 -2.53 -6.16 -12.53
N GLU A 226 -3.12 -6.25 -13.72
CA GLU A 226 -2.51 -5.79 -14.97
C GLU A 226 -3.33 -4.68 -15.62
N LYS A 227 -2.65 -3.72 -16.24
CA LYS A 227 -3.29 -2.76 -17.16
C LYS A 227 -3.11 -3.31 -18.58
N LYS A 228 -4.20 -3.48 -19.32
CA LYS A 228 -4.16 -3.91 -20.73
C LYS A 228 -4.28 -2.69 -21.66
N ASP A 229 -4.11 -2.93 -22.96
CA ASP A 229 -4.03 -1.88 -23.98
C ASP A 229 -5.33 -1.08 -24.16
N ASP A 230 -6.46 -1.68 -23.78
CA ASP A 230 -7.76 -1.01 -23.72
C ASP A 230 -7.87 0.03 -22.58
N GLY A 231 -6.81 0.16 -21.77
CA GLY A 231 -6.71 1.10 -20.66
C GLY A 231 -7.41 0.62 -19.38
N ASN A 232 -8.10 -0.52 -19.40
CA ASN A 232 -8.71 -1.11 -18.22
C ASN A 232 -7.68 -1.89 -17.39
N ARG A 233 -8.05 -2.17 -16.13
CA ARG A 233 -7.20 -2.85 -15.16
C ARG A 233 -7.88 -4.16 -14.76
N TYR A 234 -7.20 -5.28 -14.95
CA TYR A 234 -7.77 -6.61 -14.81
C TYR A 234 -7.14 -7.33 -13.63
N ILE A 235 -7.94 -8.11 -12.91
CA ILE A 235 -7.43 -9.19 -12.06
C ILE A 235 -7.07 -10.35 -12.99
N THR A 236 -5.77 -10.62 -13.13
CA THR A 236 -5.29 -11.67 -14.05
C THR A 236 -4.75 -12.90 -13.34
N GLU A 237 -4.37 -12.78 -12.07
CA GLU A 237 -4.08 -13.90 -11.18
C GLU A 237 -4.73 -13.68 -9.82
N MET A 238 -5.27 -14.76 -9.24
CA MET A 238 -5.71 -14.80 -7.85
C MET A 238 -5.31 -16.18 -7.30
N ILE A 239 -4.32 -16.21 -6.41
CA ILE A 239 -3.77 -17.43 -5.79
C ILE A 239 -3.93 -17.40 -4.28
#